data_AF-A0A101KRZ2-F1
#
_entry.id   AF-A0A101KRZ2-F1
#
_cell.length_a   1.000
_cell.length_b   1.000
_cell.length_c   1.000
_cell.angle_alpha   90.00
_cell.angle_beta   90.00
_cell.angle_gamma   90.00
#
_symmetry.space_group_name_H-M   'P 1'
#
loop_
_entity.id
_entity.type
_entity.pdbx_description
1 polymer ?
#
loop_
_entity_poly.entity_id
_entity_poly.type
_entity_poly.pdbx_seq_one_letter_code
_entity_poly.pdbx_strand_id
1 'polypeptide(L)'
;MIDEVRAAVATEVSSFEVNSFGHLWMDGIHKPNPEREPDIIRRSRTLVAVARAARRGKPVTLENVIANANGIRLLDNEVAPVLNDFVRREVLLSRDDGSYDFKLPIFKAWLKEVGVNRLVSDALGEELAVGILAAEDAAYIRAEEIIALVKRWPVYRGHAVSAEAVRAWLEQVESHQDQRLLFKILESLRFFGEAQIREMFATLHSFIRPSLPEFVQRKRAERRMDVLVTYVDGEGKSGQYHAAKYAEHNGIPVKCIIPPSVFTESLSTHVQTWGSPAVLVMIDDIVATGRSLARNVKKFVEKNEQALRLNKLPITVLTLASTGDGDQFVREQVAEFDWLDFNIRHCETLDAKHFAFDERNEIWANQIERDRAKSLCRDLGVGIYPDNPLGFGDQGMLVAFPTTCPNNSLPILHSAGRQNNWKPLFERVTN
;
A
#
# COMPACT_ATOMS: atom_id res chain seq x y z
N MET A 1 31.64 -0.65 61.46
CA MET A 1 31.61 0.82 61.24
C MET A 1 31.93 1.23 59.80
N ILE A 2 33.17 1.10 59.26
CA ILE A 2 33.46 1.56 57.87
C ILE A 2 32.70 0.75 56.81
N ASP A 3 32.54 -0.57 57.00
CA ASP A 3 31.82 -1.42 56.05
C ASP A 3 30.29 -1.28 56.13
N GLU A 4 29.75 -0.96 57.31
CA GLU A 4 28.32 -0.66 57.49
C GLU A 4 27.94 0.68 56.85
N VAL A 5 28.82 1.69 56.95
CA VAL A 5 28.63 2.99 56.29
C VAL A 5 28.70 2.84 54.77
N ARG A 6 29.62 2.00 54.24
CA ARG A 6 29.68 1.71 52.80
C ARG A 6 28.45 0.95 52.30
N ALA A 7 27.94 -0.01 53.07
CA ALA A 7 26.73 -0.75 52.73
C ALA A 7 25.48 0.14 52.76
N ALA A 8 25.36 1.02 53.76
CA ALA A 8 24.26 1.99 53.85
C ALA A 8 24.27 2.99 52.69
N VAL A 9 25.45 3.49 52.31
CA VAL A 9 25.62 4.38 51.14
C VAL A 9 25.28 3.66 49.83
N ALA A 10 25.66 2.40 49.67
CA ALA A 10 25.31 1.63 48.47
C ALA A 10 23.80 1.41 48.31
N THR A 11 23.09 1.12 49.42
CA THR A 11 21.63 0.98 49.45
C THR A 11 20.94 2.29 49.09
N GLU A 12 21.35 3.41 49.69
CA GLU A 12 20.77 4.73 49.41
C GLU A 12 21.11 5.20 47.98
N VAL A 13 22.29 4.87 47.48
CA VAL A 13 22.69 5.21 46.12
C VAL A 13 21.77 4.57 45.07
N SER A 14 21.23 3.38 45.34
CA SER A 14 20.31 2.71 44.41
C SER A 14 18.92 3.37 44.30
N SER A 15 18.53 4.17 45.30
CA SER A 15 17.23 4.86 45.35
C SER A 15 17.22 6.15 44.50
N PHE A 16 18.37 6.81 44.29
CA PHE A 16 18.44 8.06 43.53
C PHE A 16 18.12 7.88 42.04
N GLU A 17 17.21 8.71 41.53
CA GLU A 17 16.84 8.78 40.11
C GLU A 17 17.83 9.61 39.27
N VAL A 18 17.68 9.55 37.94
CA VAL A 18 18.51 10.34 37.00
C VAL A 18 18.39 11.84 37.31
N ASN A 19 17.17 12.30 37.64
CA ASN A 19 16.89 13.69 37.98
C ASN A 19 17.62 14.18 39.24
N SER A 20 17.99 13.29 40.16
CA SER A 20 18.74 13.65 41.37
C SER A 20 20.11 14.26 41.07
N PHE A 21 20.69 13.93 39.91
CA PHE A 21 22.00 14.43 39.47
C PHE A 21 21.97 15.16 38.13
N GLY A 22 20.80 15.27 37.48
CA GLY A 22 20.64 15.82 36.12
C GLY A 22 21.34 17.17 35.89
N HIS A 23 21.28 18.07 36.86
CA HIS A 23 21.95 19.38 36.85
C HIS A 23 23.46 19.30 36.54
N LEU A 24 24.14 18.18 36.88
CA LEU A 24 25.57 18.01 36.64
C LEU A 24 25.92 17.90 35.15
N TRP A 25 25.04 17.38 34.29
CA TRP A 25 25.31 17.30 32.84
C TRP A 25 24.31 18.07 31.98
N MET A 26 23.10 18.31 32.46
CA MET A 26 22.07 19.04 31.72
C MET A 26 22.31 20.55 31.74
N ASP A 27 22.75 21.14 32.85
CA ASP A 27 22.85 22.61 33.02
C ASP A 27 24.08 23.25 32.37
N GLY A 28 24.08 24.58 32.27
CA GLY A 28 25.21 25.35 31.73
C GLY A 28 25.43 25.16 30.23
N ILE A 29 24.36 24.88 29.48
CA ILE A 29 24.36 24.86 28.01
C ILE A 29 23.56 26.09 27.55
N HIS A 30 24.26 27.08 26.99
CA HIS A 30 23.67 28.34 26.54
C HIS A 30 23.21 28.23 25.08
N LYS A 31 22.20 27.38 24.84
CA LYS A 31 21.57 27.17 23.54
C LYS A 31 20.04 27.08 23.68
N PRO A 32 19.25 27.41 22.64
CA PRO A 32 17.82 27.12 22.62
C PRO A 32 17.55 25.62 22.84
N ASN A 33 16.40 25.28 23.45
CA ASN A 33 16.05 23.88 23.80
C ASN A 33 16.35 22.82 22.71
N PRO A 34 15.95 22.98 21.43
CA PRO A 34 16.22 21.95 20.41
C PRO A 34 17.72 21.79 20.08
N GLU A 35 18.54 22.80 20.34
CA GLU A 35 19.99 22.75 20.11
C GLU A 35 20.78 22.32 21.36
N ARG A 36 20.10 22.19 22.51
CA ARG A 36 20.69 21.77 23.79
C ARG A 36 20.81 20.25 23.91
N GLU A 37 19.84 19.52 23.35
CA GLU A 37 19.75 18.04 23.44
C GLU A 37 21.04 17.31 23.04
N PRO A 38 21.68 17.63 21.89
CA PRO A 38 22.89 16.91 21.46
C PRO A 38 24.05 17.06 22.46
N ASP A 39 24.16 18.21 23.11
CA ASP A 39 25.18 18.46 24.13
C ASP A 39 24.87 17.73 25.44
N ILE A 40 23.59 17.61 25.83
CA ILE A 40 23.15 16.81 26.99
C ILE A 40 23.49 15.34 26.76
N ILE A 41 23.12 14.79 25.59
CA ILE A 41 23.40 13.40 25.22
C ILE A 41 24.91 13.16 25.19
N ARG A 42 25.69 14.05 24.54
CA ARG A 42 27.16 13.93 24.50
C ARG A 42 27.77 13.90 25.90
N ARG A 43 27.35 14.80 26.80
CA ARG A 43 27.81 14.84 28.20
C ARG A 43 27.44 13.58 28.98
N SER A 44 26.20 13.09 28.82
CA SER A 44 25.74 11.85 29.41
C SER A 44 26.58 10.65 28.95
N ARG A 45 26.87 10.55 27.64
CA ARG A 45 27.73 9.51 27.06
C ARG A 45 29.16 9.55 27.60
N THR A 46 29.74 10.74 27.73
CA THR A 46 31.06 10.91 28.34
C THR A 46 31.05 10.46 29.82
N LEU A 47 30.01 10.77 30.58
CA LEU A 47 29.86 10.28 31.96
C LEU A 47 29.78 8.75 32.02
N VAL A 48 29.06 8.11 31.09
CA VAL A 48 29.02 6.64 31.02
C VAL A 48 30.41 6.05 30.73
N ALA A 49 31.16 6.64 29.81
CA ALA A 49 32.54 6.22 29.51
C ALA A 49 33.47 6.38 30.72
N VAL A 50 33.36 7.51 31.43
CA VAL A 50 34.06 7.78 32.70
C VAL A 50 33.72 6.73 33.76
N ALA A 51 32.43 6.41 33.93
CA ALA A 51 31.98 5.44 34.92
C ALA A 51 32.47 4.02 34.61
N ARG A 52 32.50 3.64 33.33
CA ARG A 52 33.04 2.35 32.88
C ARG A 52 34.54 2.24 33.16
N ALA A 53 35.31 3.30 32.90
CA ALA A 53 36.72 3.35 33.28
C ALA A 53 36.90 3.17 34.79
N ALA A 54 36.10 3.87 35.61
CA ALA A 54 36.12 3.78 37.06
C ALA A 54 35.63 2.43 37.63
N ARG A 55 34.67 1.76 36.98
CA ARG A 55 34.20 0.40 37.33
C ARG A 55 35.28 -0.65 37.12
N ARG A 56 36.09 -0.50 36.07
CA ARG A 56 37.20 -1.42 35.72
C ARG A 56 38.46 -1.19 36.57
N GLY A 57 38.39 -0.35 37.59
CA GLY A 57 39.52 -0.06 38.48
C GLY A 57 40.66 0.71 37.79
N LYS A 58 40.43 1.26 36.59
CA LYS A 58 41.43 2.06 35.88
C LYS A 58 41.39 3.50 36.38
N PRO A 59 42.53 4.22 36.39
CA PRO A 59 42.52 5.66 36.61
C PRO A 59 41.70 6.33 35.51
N VAL A 60 40.85 7.28 35.87
CA VAL A 60 40.01 8.02 34.91
C VAL A 60 40.91 9.04 34.22
N THR A 61 41.59 8.62 33.16
CA THR A 61 42.40 9.50 32.28
C THR A 61 41.68 9.66 30.94
N LEU A 62 42.03 10.67 30.14
CA LEU A 62 41.43 10.86 28.80
C LEU A 62 41.53 9.59 27.95
N GLU A 63 42.71 8.96 27.91
CA GLU A 63 42.96 7.71 27.21
C GLU A 63 42.04 6.58 27.68
N ASN A 64 41.91 6.41 29.01
CA ASN A 64 41.05 5.38 29.56
C ASN A 64 39.56 5.67 29.34
N VAL A 65 39.12 6.93 29.31
CA VAL A 65 37.73 7.28 28.99
C VAL A 65 37.42 6.93 27.53
N ILE A 66 38.29 7.31 26.59
CA ILE A 66 38.15 6.96 25.17
C ILE A 66 38.10 5.43 24.99
N ALA A 67 39.05 4.70 25.59
CA ALA A 67 39.10 3.23 25.51
C ALA A 67 37.86 2.52 26.12
N ASN A 68 37.04 3.24 26.91
CA ASN A 68 35.83 2.72 27.53
C ASN A 68 34.52 3.30 26.95
N ALA A 69 34.60 4.07 25.87
CA ALA A 69 33.44 4.60 25.14
C ALA A 69 32.73 3.55 24.25
N ASN A 70 33.29 2.34 24.11
CA ASN A 70 32.76 1.28 23.23
C ASN A 70 31.25 1.02 23.37
N GLY A 71 30.52 0.98 22.25
CA GLY A 71 29.08 0.72 22.22
C GLY A 71 28.21 1.93 22.60
N ILE A 72 28.80 3.13 22.69
CA ILE A 72 28.11 4.40 22.86
C ILE A 72 28.57 5.29 21.70
N ARG A 73 27.63 5.89 20.95
CA ARG A 73 27.93 6.76 19.79
C ARG A 73 28.57 8.08 20.25
N LEU A 74 29.86 8.05 20.57
CA LEU A 74 30.68 9.17 21.03
C LEU A 74 32.01 9.15 20.27
N LEU A 75 32.39 10.24 19.61
CA LEU A 75 33.65 10.33 18.88
C LEU A 75 34.82 10.70 19.82
N ASP A 76 36.01 10.19 19.55
CA ASP A 76 37.20 10.42 20.39
C ASP A 76 37.54 11.91 20.58
N ASN A 77 37.37 12.70 19.52
CA ASN A 77 37.60 14.15 19.53
C ASN A 77 36.55 14.94 20.33
N GLU A 78 35.40 14.33 20.65
CA GLU A 78 34.35 14.95 21.47
C GLU A 78 34.58 14.77 22.98
N VAL A 79 35.38 13.78 23.39
CA VAL A 79 35.57 13.42 24.80
C VAL A 79 36.33 14.50 25.57
N ALA A 80 37.46 14.97 25.04
CA ALA A 80 38.32 15.94 25.74
C ALA A 80 37.62 17.29 26.01
N PRO A 81 36.91 17.91 25.06
CA PRO A 81 36.13 19.12 25.31
C PRO A 81 35.10 18.97 26.44
N VAL A 82 34.42 17.81 26.50
CA VAL A 82 33.41 17.53 27.52
C VAL A 82 34.03 17.32 28.91
N LEU A 83 35.16 16.61 29.00
CA LEU A 83 35.88 16.45 30.28
C LEU A 83 36.37 17.79 30.80
N ASN A 84 36.90 18.66 29.94
CA ASN A 84 37.33 20.01 30.32
C ASN A 84 36.14 20.85 30.82
N ASP A 85 34.97 20.73 30.18
CA ASP A 85 33.75 21.37 30.66
C ASP A 85 33.32 20.86 32.05
N PHE A 86 33.37 19.55 32.29
CA PHE A 86 33.10 19.00 33.62
C PHE A 86 34.09 19.46 34.69
N VAL A 87 35.37 19.65 34.34
CA VAL A 87 36.35 20.23 35.26
C VAL A 87 36.04 21.69 35.54
N ARG A 88 35.76 22.50 34.51
CA ARG A 88 35.38 23.91 34.65
C ARG A 88 34.13 24.09 35.51
N ARG A 89 33.17 23.17 35.38
CA ARG A 89 31.91 23.15 36.15
C ARG A 89 32.05 22.45 37.51
N GLU A 90 33.26 22.05 37.87
CA GLU A 90 33.59 21.35 39.11
C GLU A 90 32.79 20.06 39.34
N VAL A 91 32.35 19.40 38.28
CA VAL A 91 31.76 18.04 38.34
C VAL A 91 32.88 17.02 38.53
N LEU A 92 33.98 17.23 37.80
CA LEU A 92 35.24 16.50 37.94
C LEU A 92 36.35 17.44 38.42
N LEU A 93 37.39 16.87 39.01
CA LEU A 93 38.60 17.56 39.46
C LEU A 93 39.80 16.96 38.72
N SER A 94 40.61 17.80 38.09
CA SER A 94 41.87 17.36 37.48
C SER A 94 42.92 17.11 38.57
N ARG A 95 43.73 16.06 38.40
CA ARG A 95 44.88 15.73 39.25
C ARG A 95 46.18 16.00 38.50
N ASP A 96 47.28 16.13 39.24
CA ASP A 96 48.61 16.40 38.68
C ASP A 96 49.14 15.24 37.82
N ASP A 97 48.63 14.02 38.03
CA ASP A 97 48.97 12.81 37.28
C ASP A 97 48.16 12.65 35.97
N GLY A 98 47.36 13.66 35.60
CA GLY A 98 46.51 13.64 34.41
C GLY A 98 45.22 12.80 34.56
N SER A 99 44.92 12.32 35.77
CA SER A 99 43.64 11.68 36.07
C SER A 99 42.57 12.67 36.52
N TYR A 100 41.31 12.25 36.42
CA TYR A 100 40.14 12.98 36.90
C TYR A 100 39.55 12.26 38.11
N ASP A 101 39.10 13.03 39.10
CA ASP A 101 38.30 12.52 40.22
C ASP A 101 36.97 13.24 40.31
N PHE A 102 36.00 12.65 40.99
CA PHE A 102 34.68 13.26 41.13
C PHE A 102 34.69 14.22 42.31
N LYS A 103 34.17 15.44 42.13
CA LYS A 103 33.99 16.38 43.25
C LYS A 103 32.99 15.85 44.28
N LEU A 104 31.95 15.17 43.82
CA LEU A 104 30.89 14.61 44.65
C LEU A 104 31.05 13.08 44.76
N PRO A 105 31.51 12.54 45.90
CA PRO A 105 31.69 11.10 46.09
C PRO A 105 30.40 10.29 45.92
N ILE A 106 29.26 10.86 46.32
CA ILE A 106 27.95 10.20 46.18
C ILE A 106 27.53 10.05 44.71
N PHE A 107 27.84 11.04 43.87
CA PHE A 107 27.60 10.97 42.42
C PHE A 107 28.51 9.94 41.76
N LYS A 108 29.78 9.86 42.18
CA LYS A 108 30.71 8.79 41.74
C LYS A 108 30.15 7.39 42.05
N ALA A 109 29.65 7.20 43.27
CA ALA A 109 29.04 5.94 43.69
C ALA A 109 27.79 5.64 42.85
N TRP A 110 26.88 6.60 42.68
CA TRP A 110 25.68 6.45 41.85
C TRP A 110 25.98 6.10 40.40
N LEU A 111 26.90 6.84 39.78
CA LEU A 111 27.26 6.61 38.39
C LEU A 111 27.90 5.24 38.20
N LYS A 112 28.71 4.78 39.18
CA LYS A 112 29.30 3.45 39.21
C LYS A 112 28.33 2.33 39.53
N GLU A 113 27.28 2.51 40.32
CA GLU A 113 26.38 1.39 40.68
C GLU A 113 25.21 1.28 39.70
N VAL A 114 24.53 2.39 39.41
CA VAL A 114 23.24 2.38 38.69
C VAL A 114 23.23 3.33 37.47
N GLY A 115 23.99 4.43 37.51
CA GLY A 115 23.90 5.50 36.52
C GLY A 115 24.27 5.09 35.08
N VAL A 116 25.21 4.16 34.88
CA VAL A 116 25.54 3.64 33.53
C VAL A 116 24.31 3.09 32.81
N ASN A 117 23.51 2.26 33.50
CA ASN A 117 22.37 1.60 32.86
C ASN A 117 21.23 2.59 32.62
N ARG A 118 21.00 3.49 33.58
CA ARG A 118 19.94 4.50 33.47
C ARG A 118 20.23 5.53 32.38
N LEU A 119 21.44 6.09 32.34
CA LEU A 119 21.83 7.08 31.33
C LEU A 119 21.87 6.51 29.91
N VAL A 120 22.25 5.23 29.74
CA VAL A 120 22.21 4.57 28.43
C VAL A 120 20.77 4.32 27.98
N SER A 121 19.88 3.87 28.89
CA SER A 121 18.46 3.64 28.57
C SER A 121 17.74 4.93 28.18
N ASP A 122 18.03 6.03 28.89
CA ASP A 122 17.41 7.34 28.68
C ASP A 122 17.82 7.93 27.32
N ALA A 123 19.13 7.98 27.04
CA ALA A 123 19.65 8.50 25.78
C ALA A 123 19.24 7.66 24.55
N LEU A 124 19.09 6.34 24.69
CA LEU A 124 18.59 5.48 23.62
C LEU A 124 17.08 5.70 23.37
N GLY A 125 16.31 5.96 24.43
CA GLY A 125 14.89 6.31 24.33
C GLY A 125 14.68 7.63 23.61
N GLU A 126 15.45 8.67 23.98
CA GLU A 126 15.42 9.98 23.32
C GLU A 126 15.83 9.90 21.84
N GLU A 127 16.94 9.22 21.51
CA GLU A 127 17.36 9.07 20.10
C GLU A 127 16.33 8.31 19.26
N LEU A 128 15.69 7.29 19.83
CA LEU A 128 14.62 6.57 19.16
C LEU A 128 13.40 7.48 18.95
N ALA A 129 13.01 8.26 19.96
CA ALA A 129 11.91 9.20 19.86
C ALA A 129 12.16 10.29 18.80
N VAL A 130 13.36 10.88 18.78
CA VAL A 130 13.78 11.85 17.76
C VAL A 130 13.78 11.22 16.37
N GLY A 131 14.28 9.97 16.25
CA GLY A 131 14.28 9.24 14.99
C GLY A 131 12.87 8.95 14.46
N ILE A 132 11.94 8.59 15.35
CA ILE A 132 10.52 8.38 15.00
C ILE A 132 9.89 9.70 14.54
N LEU A 133 10.07 10.79 15.27
CA LEU A 133 9.54 12.11 14.89
C LEU A 133 10.08 12.58 13.54
N ALA A 134 11.39 12.45 13.32
CA ALA A 134 12.00 12.81 12.04
C ALA A 134 11.47 11.95 10.88
N ALA A 135 11.21 10.66 11.11
CA ALA A 135 10.61 9.78 10.12
C ALA A 135 9.14 10.14 9.84
N GLU A 136 8.36 10.51 10.86
CA GLU A 136 6.99 11.01 10.71
C GLU A 136 6.94 12.33 9.93
N ASP A 137 7.82 13.28 10.25
CA ASP A 137 7.90 14.57 9.55
C ASP A 137 8.32 14.38 8.08
N ALA A 138 9.27 13.47 7.81
CA ALA A 138 9.70 13.15 6.46
C ALA A 138 8.60 12.44 5.64
N ALA A 139 7.73 11.68 6.29
CA ALA A 139 6.63 10.97 5.65
C ALA A 139 5.42 11.86 5.36
N TYR A 140 5.31 13.03 6.01
CA TYR A 140 4.19 13.96 5.84
C TYR A 140 3.85 14.23 4.38
N ILE A 141 2.57 14.09 4.02
CA ILE A 141 2.07 14.29 2.65
C ILE A 141 1.63 15.73 2.47
N ARG A 142 2.26 16.42 1.52
CA ARG A 142 1.96 17.82 1.25
C ARG A 142 0.68 17.96 0.43
N ALA A 143 -0.01 19.09 0.61
CA ALA A 143 -1.25 19.36 -0.11
C ALA A 143 -1.06 19.36 -1.63
N GLU A 144 0.09 19.84 -2.11
CA GLU A 144 0.42 19.90 -3.54
C GLU A 144 0.55 18.50 -4.16
N GLU A 145 1.05 17.52 -3.41
CA GLU A 145 1.16 16.12 -3.85
C GLU A 145 -0.25 15.54 -4.10
N ILE A 146 -1.18 15.77 -3.17
CA ILE A 146 -2.57 15.34 -3.30
C ILE A 146 -3.25 16.02 -4.47
N ILE A 147 -3.07 17.34 -4.63
CA ILE A 147 -3.64 18.10 -5.76
C ILE A 147 -3.09 17.59 -7.10
N ALA A 148 -1.79 17.30 -7.17
CA ALA A 148 -1.16 16.74 -8.37
C ALA A 148 -1.70 15.35 -8.69
N LEU A 149 -1.95 14.52 -7.68
CA LEU A 149 -2.56 13.20 -7.83
C LEU A 149 -3.96 13.31 -8.45
N VAL A 150 -4.88 14.03 -7.80
CA VAL A 150 -6.29 14.07 -8.23
C VAL A 150 -6.49 14.72 -9.60
N LYS A 151 -5.60 15.64 -10.00
CA LYS A 151 -5.62 16.24 -11.35
C LYS A 151 -5.41 15.23 -12.48
N ARG A 152 -4.74 14.10 -12.20
CA ARG A 152 -4.49 13.03 -13.19
C ARG A 152 -5.64 12.04 -13.30
N TRP A 153 -6.55 12.02 -12.32
CA TRP A 153 -7.60 11.04 -12.27
C TRP A 153 -8.82 11.44 -13.10
N PRO A 154 -9.48 10.48 -13.77
CA PRO A 154 -10.78 10.69 -14.36
C PRO A 154 -11.85 10.85 -13.27
N VAL A 155 -13.09 11.13 -13.71
CA VAL A 155 -14.25 11.16 -12.82
C VAL A 155 -14.61 9.74 -12.35
N TYR A 156 -14.96 9.61 -11.08
CA TYR A 156 -15.55 8.40 -10.50
C TYR A 156 -17.04 8.63 -10.27
N ARG A 157 -17.88 7.79 -10.87
CA ARG A 157 -19.34 7.83 -10.79
C ARG A 157 -19.90 9.22 -11.10
N GLY A 158 -19.36 9.86 -12.13
CA GLY A 158 -19.76 11.20 -12.57
C GLY A 158 -19.22 12.36 -11.74
N HIS A 159 -18.42 12.09 -10.70
CA HIS A 159 -17.87 13.12 -9.80
C HIS A 159 -16.34 13.11 -9.85
N ALA A 160 -15.74 14.30 -9.80
CA ALA A 160 -14.29 14.40 -9.60
C ALA A 160 -13.95 14.03 -8.16
N VAL A 161 -12.93 13.19 -7.97
CA VAL A 161 -12.39 12.89 -6.64
C VAL A 161 -11.64 14.13 -6.15
N SER A 162 -12.05 14.72 -5.02
CA SER A 162 -11.44 15.95 -4.52
C SER A 162 -10.18 15.68 -3.69
N ALA A 163 -9.33 16.70 -3.55
CA ALA A 163 -8.16 16.64 -2.68
C ALA A 163 -8.57 16.43 -1.21
N GLU A 164 -9.72 17.00 -0.80
CA GLU A 164 -10.31 16.82 0.53
C GLU A 164 -10.74 15.37 0.76
N ALA A 165 -11.31 14.70 -0.25
CA ALA A 165 -11.70 13.30 -0.14
C ALA A 165 -10.47 12.39 0.02
N VAL A 166 -9.39 12.64 -0.72
CA VAL A 166 -8.12 11.91 -0.56
C VAL A 166 -7.51 12.16 0.82
N ARG A 167 -7.47 13.42 1.27
CA ARG A 167 -6.96 13.76 2.60
C ARG A 167 -7.76 13.06 3.70
N ALA A 168 -9.09 13.16 3.65
CA ALA A 168 -9.96 12.48 4.61
C ALA A 168 -9.81 10.96 4.57
N TRP A 169 -9.52 10.37 3.41
CA TRP A 169 -9.26 8.94 3.29
C TRP A 169 -7.94 8.53 3.97
N LEU A 170 -6.88 9.33 3.80
CA LEU A 170 -5.57 9.12 4.43
C LEU A 170 -5.63 9.33 5.95
N GLU A 171 -6.34 10.36 6.43
CA GLU A 171 -6.49 10.69 7.86
C GLU A 171 -7.24 9.62 8.67
N GLN A 172 -7.72 8.54 8.04
CA GLN A 172 -8.26 7.37 8.73
C GLN A 172 -7.18 6.51 9.40
N VAL A 173 -5.90 6.74 9.11
CA VAL A 173 -4.76 6.15 9.83
C VAL A 173 -3.94 7.23 10.54
N GLU A 174 -3.43 6.91 11.73
CA GLU A 174 -2.88 7.91 12.65
C GLU A 174 -1.49 8.43 12.25
N SER A 175 -0.59 7.53 11.79
CA SER A 175 0.80 7.86 11.49
C SER A 175 0.98 8.41 10.07
N HIS A 176 1.78 9.46 9.90
CA HIS A 176 2.17 9.97 8.58
C HIS A 176 2.94 8.93 7.77
N GLN A 177 3.71 8.05 8.41
CA GLN A 177 4.37 6.95 7.73
C GLN A 177 3.34 6.01 7.09
N ASP A 178 2.29 5.65 7.83
CA ASP A 178 1.24 4.78 7.30
C ASP A 178 0.43 5.50 6.21
N GLN A 179 0.09 6.78 6.41
CA GLN A 179 -0.52 7.62 5.37
C GLN A 179 0.33 7.63 4.10
N ARG A 180 1.65 7.77 4.21
CA ARG A 180 2.58 7.78 3.07
C ARG A 180 2.57 6.46 2.30
N LEU A 181 2.49 5.32 2.99
CA LEU A 181 2.36 4.01 2.33
C LEU A 181 1.05 3.91 1.54
N LEU A 182 -0.06 4.38 2.14
CA LEU A 182 -1.36 4.42 1.47
C LEU A 182 -1.39 5.41 0.30
N PHE A 183 -0.70 6.55 0.40
CA PHE A 183 -0.59 7.51 -0.69
C PHE A 183 0.17 6.94 -1.89
N LYS A 184 1.27 6.22 -1.67
CA LYS A 184 2.00 5.51 -2.73
C LYS A 184 1.13 4.51 -3.51
N ILE A 185 0.19 3.84 -2.83
CA ILE A 185 -0.82 2.99 -3.46
C ILE A 185 -1.72 3.81 -4.39
N LEU A 186 -2.20 4.98 -3.94
CA LEU A 186 -3.05 5.85 -4.75
C LEU A 186 -2.29 6.41 -5.97
N GLU A 187 -1.01 6.79 -5.80
CA GLU A 187 -0.17 7.27 -6.90
C GLU A 187 0.01 6.24 -8.02
N SER A 188 -0.06 4.96 -7.66
CA SER A 188 0.18 3.83 -8.55
C SER A 188 -1.11 3.22 -9.09
N LEU A 189 -2.26 3.81 -8.76
CA LEU A 189 -3.57 3.35 -9.19
C LEU A 189 -3.75 3.52 -10.70
N ARG A 190 -4.02 2.42 -11.38
CA ARG A 190 -4.49 2.44 -12.77
C ARG A 190 -5.98 2.75 -12.81
N PHE A 191 -6.29 4.03 -12.96
CA PHE A 191 -7.66 4.51 -13.04
C PHE A 191 -8.08 4.72 -14.51
N PHE A 192 -8.95 3.84 -15.01
CA PHE A 192 -9.51 3.94 -16.36
C PHE A 192 -10.51 5.10 -16.47
N GLY A 193 -10.41 5.88 -17.54
CA GLY A 193 -11.36 6.96 -17.85
C GLY A 193 -12.44 6.55 -18.86
N GLU A 194 -13.61 7.19 -18.84
CA GLU A 194 -14.69 6.84 -19.77
C GLU A 194 -14.31 7.04 -21.25
N ALA A 195 -13.57 8.10 -21.57
CA ALA A 195 -13.12 8.35 -22.94
C ALA A 195 -12.20 7.24 -23.44
N GLN A 196 -11.25 6.84 -22.59
CA GLN A 196 -10.35 5.72 -22.87
C GLN A 196 -11.12 4.41 -23.06
N ILE A 197 -12.11 4.11 -22.20
CA ILE A 197 -12.92 2.90 -22.32
C ILE A 197 -13.67 2.86 -23.66
N ARG A 198 -14.18 4.00 -24.16
CA ARG A 198 -14.81 4.06 -25.48
C ARG A 198 -13.83 3.69 -26.60
N GLU A 199 -12.62 4.22 -26.56
CA GLU A 199 -11.57 3.87 -27.53
C GLU A 199 -11.17 2.38 -27.44
N MET A 200 -11.14 1.83 -26.22
CA MET A 200 -10.92 0.40 -26.01
C MET A 200 -12.05 -0.43 -26.65
N PHE A 201 -13.32 -0.01 -26.57
CA PHE A 201 -14.40 -0.71 -27.26
C PHE A 201 -14.29 -0.71 -28.78
N ALA A 202 -13.82 0.39 -29.40
CA ALA A 202 -13.52 0.40 -30.83
C ALA A 202 -12.37 -0.56 -31.16
N THR A 203 -11.34 -0.58 -30.33
CA THR A 203 -10.18 -1.48 -30.48
C THR A 203 -10.60 -2.95 -30.36
N LEU A 204 -11.37 -3.30 -29.33
CA LEU A 204 -11.90 -4.65 -29.14
C LEU A 204 -12.75 -5.10 -30.34
N HIS A 205 -13.58 -4.22 -30.87
CA HIS A 205 -14.38 -4.51 -32.06
C HIS A 205 -13.52 -4.73 -33.31
N SER A 206 -12.38 -4.05 -33.41
CA SER A 206 -11.43 -4.26 -34.52
C SER A 206 -10.83 -5.67 -34.53
N PHE A 207 -10.77 -6.37 -33.39
CA PHE A 207 -10.28 -7.75 -33.33
C PHE A 207 -11.24 -8.77 -33.92
N ILE A 208 -12.55 -8.51 -33.86
CA ILE A 208 -13.56 -9.41 -34.46
C ILE A 208 -13.86 -9.04 -35.91
N ARG A 209 -13.60 -7.81 -36.32
CA ARG A 209 -13.92 -7.33 -37.67
C ARG A 209 -13.40 -8.22 -38.81
N PRO A 210 -12.18 -8.81 -38.75
CA PRO A 210 -11.69 -9.71 -39.80
C PRO A 210 -12.48 -11.01 -39.96
N SER A 211 -13.21 -11.45 -38.94
CA SER A 211 -14.05 -12.65 -39.00
C SER A 211 -15.51 -12.34 -39.38
N LEU A 212 -15.87 -11.07 -39.55
CA LEU A 212 -17.22 -10.68 -39.94
C LEU A 212 -17.39 -10.69 -41.46
N PRO A 213 -18.57 -11.09 -41.97
CA PRO A 213 -18.94 -10.88 -43.36
C PRO A 213 -18.82 -9.41 -43.79
N GLU A 214 -18.62 -9.18 -45.09
CA GLU A 214 -18.62 -7.83 -45.63
C GLU A 214 -19.98 -7.16 -45.38
N PHE A 215 -19.95 -5.99 -44.73
CA PHE A 215 -21.14 -5.19 -44.48
C PHE A 215 -21.03 -3.86 -45.22
N VAL A 216 -21.77 -3.74 -46.32
CA VAL A 216 -21.88 -2.51 -47.09
C VAL A 216 -23.14 -1.77 -46.66
N GLN A 217 -22.98 -0.71 -45.87
CA GLN A 217 -24.10 0.14 -45.47
C GLN A 217 -24.61 0.92 -46.68
N ARG A 218 -25.79 0.56 -47.21
CA ARG A 218 -26.43 1.24 -48.35
C ARG A 218 -27.34 2.37 -47.89
N LYS A 219 -27.92 2.24 -46.69
CA LYS A 219 -28.80 3.26 -46.06
C LYS A 219 -28.28 3.65 -44.69
N ARG A 220 -28.44 4.92 -44.32
CA ARG A 220 -28.03 5.43 -43.00
C ARG A 220 -28.68 4.69 -41.83
N ALA A 221 -29.87 4.12 -42.01
CA ALA A 221 -30.57 3.34 -40.99
C ALA A 221 -30.13 1.87 -40.92
N GLU A 222 -29.40 1.38 -41.93
CA GLU A 222 -28.95 0.00 -41.99
C GLU A 222 -27.86 -0.24 -40.96
N ARG A 223 -27.95 -1.36 -40.26
CA ARG A 223 -27.07 -1.77 -39.17
C ARG A 223 -26.75 -3.25 -39.31
N ARG A 224 -25.59 -3.66 -38.79
CA ARG A 224 -25.20 -5.06 -38.72
C ARG A 224 -26.07 -5.83 -37.72
N MET A 225 -26.58 -6.97 -38.17
CA MET A 225 -27.40 -7.90 -37.38
C MET A 225 -26.68 -9.21 -37.10
N ASP A 226 -25.47 -9.37 -37.63
CA ASP A 226 -24.62 -10.55 -37.59
C ASP A 226 -23.68 -10.58 -36.38
N VAL A 227 -23.69 -9.54 -35.54
CA VAL A 227 -22.94 -9.49 -34.27
C VAL A 227 -23.93 -9.46 -33.12
N LEU A 228 -23.99 -10.54 -32.35
CA LEU A 228 -24.72 -10.58 -31.10
C LEU A 228 -23.83 -10.18 -29.94
N VAL A 229 -24.40 -9.53 -28.93
CA VAL A 229 -23.71 -9.08 -27.73
C VAL A 229 -24.43 -9.64 -26.52
N THR A 230 -23.68 -10.19 -25.57
CA THR A 230 -24.16 -10.58 -24.25
C THR A 230 -23.13 -10.24 -23.19
N TYR A 231 -23.40 -10.56 -21.93
CA TYR A 231 -22.55 -10.24 -20.77
C TYR A 231 -22.53 -11.41 -19.78
N VAL A 232 -21.48 -11.46 -18.96
CA VAL A 232 -21.09 -12.67 -18.21
C VAL A 232 -21.57 -12.66 -16.77
N ASP A 233 -21.63 -11.49 -16.14
CA ASP A 233 -21.77 -11.30 -14.70
C ASP A 233 -23.21 -11.30 -14.19
N GLY A 234 -24.17 -11.22 -15.11
CA GLY A 234 -25.61 -11.25 -14.85
C GLY A 234 -26.27 -9.87 -14.97
N GLU A 235 -27.61 -9.85 -14.93
CA GLU A 235 -28.38 -8.61 -15.04
C GLU A 235 -28.11 -7.66 -13.85
N GLY A 236 -28.05 -6.36 -14.13
CA GLY A 236 -27.83 -5.32 -13.13
C GLY A 236 -26.37 -5.13 -12.67
N LYS A 237 -25.40 -5.72 -13.38
CA LYS A 237 -23.96 -5.61 -13.05
C LYS A 237 -23.14 -4.90 -14.13
N SER A 238 -21.83 -4.77 -13.94
CA SER A 238 -20.95 -3.95 -14.80
C SER A 238 -20.88 -4.47 -16.23
N GLY A 239 -20.91 -5.78 -16.45
CA GLY A 239 -20.91 -6.38 -17.78
C GLY A 239 -22.09 -5.95 -18.65
N GLN A 240 -23.30 -5.83 -18.08
CA GLN A 240 -24.47 -5.31 -18.82
C GLN A 240 -24.25 -3.86 -19.26
N TYR A 241 -23.71 -3.01 -18.37
CA TYR A 241 -23.39 -1.62 -18.69
C TYR A 241 -22.36 -1.54 -19.83
N HIS A 242 -21.29 -2.32 -19.74
CA HIS A 242 -20.25 -2.36 -20.77
C HIS A 242 -20.74 -2.96 -22.09
N ALA A 243 -21.61 -3.97 -22.07
CA ALA A 243 -22.24 -4.52 -23.27
C ALA A 243 -23.06 -3.47 -24.02
N ALA A 244 -23.86 -2.69 -23.30
CA ALA A 244 -24.64 -1.59 -23.90
C ALA A 244 -23.73 -0.52 -24.50
N LYS A 245 -22.67 -0.11 -23.79
CA LYS A 245 -21.71 0.89 -24.27
C LYS A 245 -20.87 0.41 -25.45
N TYR A 246 -20.45 -0.85 -25.44
CA TYR A 246 -19.78 -1.48 -26.56
C TYR A 246 -20.67 -1.48 -27.81
N ALA A 247 -21.95 -1.86 -27.66
CA ALA A 247 -22.90 -1.89 -28.77
C ALA A 247 -23.19 -0.49 -29.32
N GLU A 248 -23.45 0.49 -28.43
CA GLU A 248 -23.64 1.90 -28.78
C GLU A 248 -22.46 2.44 -29.59
N HIS A 249 -21.23 2.24 -29.10
CA HIS A 249 -20.03 2.78 -29.72
C HIS A 249 -19.72 2.14 -31.08
N ASN A 250 -20.02 0.86 -31.25
CA ASN A 250 -19.73 0.11 -32.48
C ASN A 250 -20.93 0.01 -33.44
N GLY A 251 -22.00 0.77 -33.21
CA GLY A 251 -23.17 0.81 -34.07
C GLY A 251 -23.92 -0.53 -34.14
N ILE A 252 -23.90 -1.32 -33.08
CA ILE A 252 -24.64 -2.58 -32.95
C ILE A 252 -26.03 -2.25 -32.38
N PRO A 253 -27.13 -2.67 -33.04
CA PRO A 253 -28.48 -2.41 -32.56
C PRO A 253 -28.75 -3.00 -31.18
N VAL A 254 -29.59 -2.32 -30.39
CA VAL A 254 -30.01 -2.79 -29.06
C VAL A 254 -30.65 -4.19 -29.11
N LYS A 255 -31.40 -4.49 -30.18
CA LYS A 255 -32.00 -5.82 -30.42
C LYS A 255 -30.98 -6.96 -30.60
N CYS A 256 -29.70 -6.64 -30.81
CA CYS A 256 -28.62 -7.63 -30.87
C CYS A 256 -27.93 -7.80 -29.52
N ILE A 257 -28.32 -7.03 -28.49
CA ILE A 257 -27.91 -7.24 -27.11
C ILE A 257 -28.90 -8.22 -26.49
N ILE A 258 -28.45 -9.44 -26.21
CA ILE A 258 -29.28 -10.53 -25.70
C ILE A 258 -28.86 -10.84 -24.26
N PRO A 259 -29.78 -10.72 -23.27
CA PRO A 259 -29.49 -11.14 -21.90
C PRO A 259 -29.18 -12.64 -21.81
N PRO A 260 -28.23 -13.07 -20.96
CA PRO A 260 -27.86 -14.47 -20.81
C PRO A 260 -28.99 -15.34 -20.24
N SER A 261 -29.96 -14.74 -19.56
CA SER A 261 -31.13 -15.40 -18.96
C SER A 261 -32.06 -16.02 -20.02
N VAL A 262 -32.31 -15.28 -21.11
CA VAL A 262 -33.25 -15.58 -22.20
C VAL A 262 -32.57 -15.87 -23.55
N PHE A 263 -31.29 -16.24 -23.50
CA PHE A 263 -30.43 -16.31 -24.69
C PHE A 263 -30.98 -17.24 -25.78
N THR A 264 -31.31 -18.49 -25.46
CA THR A 264 -31.78 -19.47 -26.46
C THR A 264 -33.03 -19.01 -27.22
N GLU A 265 -34.04 -18.49 -26.52
CA GLU A 265 -35.28 -18.01 -27.14
C GLU A 265 -35.02 -16.79 -28.03
N SER A 266 -34.22 -15.85 -27.52
CA SER A 266 -33.86 -14.63 -28.25
C SER A 266 -33.01 -14.92 -29.47
N LEU A 267 -32.06 -15.87 -29.38
CA LEU A 267 -31.26 -16.32 -30.51
C LEU A 267 -32.13 -16.96 -31.58
N SER A 268 -33.07 -17.85 -31.19
CA SER A 268 -34.01 -18.47 -32.13
C SER A 268 -34.82 -17.40 -32.89
N THR A 269 -35.38 -16.43 -32.16
CA THR A 269 -36.13 -15.31 -32.76
C THR A 269 -35.26 -14.47 -33.69
N HIS A 270 -34.02 -14.19 -33.28
CA HIS A 270 -33.06 -13.44 -34.09
C HIS A 270 -32.74 -14.17 -35.38
N VAL A 271 -32.45 -15.47 -35.32
CA VAL A 271 -32.13 -16.31 -36.48
C VAL A 271 -33.30 -16.37 -37.47
N GLN A 272 -34.53 -16.51 -36.98
CA GLN A 272 -35.73 -16.51 -37.81
C GLN A 272 -35.96 -15.15 -38.50
N THR A 273 -35.62 -14.05 -37.84
CA THR A 273 -35.90 -12.70 -38.35
C THR A 273 -34.78 -12.15 -39.23
N TRP A 274 -33.52 -12.41 -38.87
CA TRP A 274 -32.34 -11.75 -39.43
C TRP A 274 -31.29 -12.73 -39.98
N GLY A 275 -31.48 -14.04 -39.80
CA GLY A 275 -30.52 -15.07 -40.17
C GLY A 275 -29.48 -15.36 -39.08
N SER A 276 -28.62 -16.35 -39.35
CA SER A 276 -27.60 -16.78 -38.40
C SER A 276 -26.55 -15.68 -38.17
N PRO A 277 -26.26 -15.34 -36.91
CA PRO A 277 -25.20 -14.40 -36.57
C PRO A 277 -23.81 -14.99 -36.88
N ALA A 278 -22.86 -14.12 -37.21
CA ALA A 278 -21.48 -14.49 -37.47
C ALA A 278 -20.68 -14.70 -36.17
N VAL A 279 -21.01 -13.98 -35.10
CA VAL A 279 -20.32 -14.10 -33.81
C VAL A 279 -21.21 -13.69 -32.63
N LEU A 280 -21.01 -14.37 -31.50
CA LEU A 280 -21.46 -13.92 -30.18
C LEU A 280 -20.30 -13.28 -29.43
N VAL A 281 -20.47 -12.02 -29.08
CA VAL A 281 -19.53 -11.26 -28.25
C VAL A 281 -20.01 -11.25 -26.81
N MET A 282 -19.14 -11.67 -25.88
CA MET A 282 -19.38 -11.56 -24.44
C MET A 282 -18.54 -10.43 -23.87
N ILE A 283 -19.16 -9.43 -23.24
CA ILE A 283 -18.45 -8.29 -22.66
C ILE A 283 -18.30 -8.46 -21.15
N ASP A 284 -17.09 -8.18 -20.66
CA ASP A 284 -16.78 -8.05 -19.23
C ASP A 284 -15.78 -6.89 -19.01
N ASP A 285 -15.64 -6.39 -17.79
CA ASP A 285 -14.70 -5.30 -17.50
C ASP A 285 -13.25 -5.80 -17.42
N ILE A 286 -12.99 -6.83 -16.61
CA ILE A 286 -11.65 -7.31 -16.32
C ILE A 286 -11.58 -8.83 -16.11
N VAL A 287 -10.51 -9.45 -16.63
CA VAL A 287 -10.14 -10.81 -16.26
C VAL A 287 -8.99 -10.78 -15.25
N ALA A 288 -9.35 -10.87 -13.97
CA ALA A 288 -8.37 -10.92 -12.90
C ALA A 288 -7.81 -12.35 -12.74
N THR A 289 -8.28 -13.13 -11.76
CA THR A 289 -7.89 -14.56 -11.63
C THR A 289 -8.52 -15.49 -12.67
N GLY A 290 -9.42 -14.99 -13.52
CA GLY A 290 -10.14 -15.79 -14.52
C GLY A 290 -11.25 -16.70 -13.97
N ARG A 291 -11.26 -17.01 -12.66
CA ARG A 291 -12.18 -18.00 -12.06
C ARG A 291 -13.66 -17.70 -12.26
N SER A 292 -14.07 -16.45 -12.02
CA SER A 292 -15.47 -16.04 -12.14
C SER A 292 -15.94 -16.05 -13.59
N LEU A 293 -15.14 -15.47 -14.49
CA LEU A 293 -15.42 -15.44 -15.92
C LEU A 293 -15.51 -16.86 -16.50
N ALA A 294 -14.49 -17.69 -16.26
CA ALA A 294 -14.48 -19.08 -16.72
C ALA A 294 -15.74 -19.82 -16.27
N ARG A 295 -16.06 -19.80 -14.97
CA ARG A 295 -17.26 -20.45 -14.42
C ARG A 295 -18.54 -19.97 -15.11
N ASN A 296 -18.67 -18.66 -15.35
CA ASN A 296 -19.89 -18.10 -15.93
C ASN A 296 -20.00 -18.41 -17.43
N VAL A 297 -18.89 -18.38 -18.17
CA VAL A 297 -18.84 -18.80 -19.58
C VAL A 297 -19.19 -20.27 -19.71
N LYS A 298 -18.61 -21.16 -18.89
CA LYS A 298 -18.92 -22.60 -18.89
C LYS A 298 -20.42 -22.83 -18.67
N LYS A 299 -20.98 -22.24 -17.61
CA LYS A 299 -22.43 -22.30 -17.32
C LYS A 299 -23.28 -21.80 -18.48
N PHE A 300 -22.86 -20.72 -19.14
CA PHE A 300 -23.57 -20.19 -20.31
C PHE A 300 -23.52 -21.18 -21.47
N VAL A 301 -22.34 -21.73 -21.79
CA VAL A 301 -22.15 -22.68 -22.89
C VAL A 301 -22.97 -23.94 -22.65
N GLU A 302 -22.88 -24.54 -21.47
CA GLU A 302 -23.65 -25.73 -21.07
C GLU A 302 -25.15 -25.50 -21.19
N LYS A 303 -25.65 -24.38 -20.64
CA LYS A 303 -27.09 -24.05 -20.67
C LYS A 303 -27.62 -23.85 -22.10
N ASN A 304 -26.79 -23.36 -23.02
CA ASN A 304 -27.19 -22.98 -24.37
C ASN A 304 -26.58 -23.89 -25.45
N GLU A 305 -26.03 -25.05 -25.09
CA GLU A 305 -25.22 -25.91 -25.97
C GLU A 305 -25.95 -26.25 -27.28
N GLN A 306 -27.19 -26.71 -27.19
CA GLN A 306 -27.97 -27.10 -28.38
C GLN A 306 -28.12 -25.94 -29.37
N ALA A 307 -28.40 -24.74 -28.86
CA ALA A 307 -28.60 -23.55 -29.69
C ALA A 307 -27.27 -23.06 -30.31
N LEU A 308 -26.18 -23.12 -29.55
CA LEU A 308 -24.84 -22.76 -30.02
C LEU A 308 -24.35 -23.72 -31.12
N ARG A 309 -24.49 -25.04 -30.90
CA ARG A 309 -24.11 -26.07 -31.89
C ARG A 309 -24.92 -25.99 -33.17
N LEU A 310 -26.25 -25.84 -33.06
CA LEU A 310 -27.14 -25.75 -34.22
C LEU A 310 -26.75 -24.58 -35.14
N ASN A 311 -26.37 -23.45 -34.54
CA ASN A 311 -26.00 -22.24 -35.27
C ASN A 311 -24.49 -22.14 -35.58
N LYS A 312 -23.66 -23.08 -35.09
CA LYS A 312 -22.20 -23.04 -35.18
C LYS A 312 -21.63 -21.67 -34.79
N LEU A 313 -22.16 -21.09 -33.71
CA LEU A 313 -21.93 -19.70 -33.35
C LEU A 313 -20.61 -19.55 -32.56
N PRO A 314 -19.55 -18.92 -33.12
CA PRO A 314 -18.32 -18.68 -32.39
C PRO A 314 -18.56 -17.68 -31.25
N ILE A 315 -17.82 -17.87 -30.15
CA ILE A 315 -17.89 -17.01 -28.97
C ILE A 315 -16.57 -16.27 -28.82
N THR A 316 -16.63 -14.94 -28.77
CA THR A 316 -15.48 -14.10 -28.40
C THR A 316 -15.78 -13.32 -27.14
N VAL A 317 -15.02 -13.57 -26.07
CA VAL A 317 -15.02 -12.73 -24.87
C VAL A 317 -14.14 -11.51 -25.11
N LEU A 318 -14.66 -10.32 -24.87
CA LEU A 318 -13.93 -9.06 -24.96
C LEU A 318 -13.90 -8.40 -23.58
N THR A 319 -12.70 -8.13 -23.06
CA THR A 319 -12.53 -7.40 -21.79
C THR A 319 -11.66 -6.17 -21.95
N LEU A 320 -11.83 -5.18 -21.07
CA LEU A 320 -11.00 -3.98 -21.13
C LEU A 320 -9.57 -4.32 -20.71
N ALA A 321 -9.42 -5.05 -19.61
CA ALA A 321 -8.14 -5.49 -19.10
C ALA A 321 -8.13 -6.99 -18.76
N SER A 322 -6.94 -7.57 -18.71
CA SER A 322 -6.73 -8.96 -18.32
C SER A 322 -5.36 -9.15 -17.66
N THR A 323 -5.26 -10.05 -16.69
CA THR A 323 -3.97 -10.57 -16.24
C THR A 323 -3.55 -11.74 -17.13
N GLY A 324 -2.24 -11.96 -17.29
CA GLY A 324 -1.75 -13.09 -18.08
C GLY A 324 -2.30 -14.44 -17.58
N ASP A 325 -2.20 -14.67 -16.27
CA ASP A 325 -2.69 -15.90 -15.64
C ASP A 325 -4.21 -16.06 -15.75
N GLY A 326 -4.95 -14.95 -15.67
CA GLY A 326 -6.40 -14.93 -15.81
C GLY A 326 -6.88 -15.29 -17.20
N ASP A 327 -6.28 -14.71 -18.24
CA ASP A 327 -6.53 -15.06 -19.65
C ASP A 327 -6.25 -16.54 -19.89
N GLN A 328 -5.07 -17.01 -19.48
CA GLN A 328 -4.66 -18.39 -19.63
C GLN A 328 -5.64 -19.35 -18.93
N PHE A 329 -5.99 -19.06 -17.68
CA PHE A 329 -6.94 -19.87 -16.92
C PHE A 329 -8.29 -19.99 -17.62
N VAL A 330 -8.84 -18.89 -18.16
CA VAL A 330 -10.12 -18.93 -18.89
C VAL A 330 -10.01 -19.79 -20.14
N ARG A 331 -8.93 -19.65 -20.92
CA ARG A 331 -8.72 -20.46 -22.12
C ARG A 331 -8.64 -21.95 -21.79
N GLU A 332 -7.85 -22.32 -20.78
CA GLU A 332 -7.72 -23.71 -20.33
C GLU A 332 -9.06 -24.29 -19.87
N GLN A 333 -9.86 -23.51 -19.14
CA GLN A 333 -11.17 -23.96 -18.66
C GLN A 333 -12.22 -24.12 -19.75
N VAL A 334 -12.15 -23.33 -20.83
CA VAL A 334 -13.10 -23.41 -21.94
C VAL A 334 -12.64 -24.40 -23.01
N ALA A 335 -11.36 -24.76 -23.05
CA ALA A 335 -10.81 -25.76 -23.97
C ALA A 335 -11.42 -27.17 -23.82
N GLU A 336 -12.16 -27.45 -22.74
CA GLU A 336 -12.93 -28.69 -22.60
C GLU A 336 -14.08 -28.82 -23.61
N PHE A 337 -14.54 -27.70 -24.18
CA PHE A 337 -15.54 -27.68 -25.26
C PHE A 337 -14.84 -27.71 -26.62
N ASP A 338 -14.34 -28.88 -27.03
CA ASP A 338 -13.61 -29.10 -28.28
C ASP A 338 -14.35 -28.65 -29.56
N TRP A 339 -15.68 -28.62 -29.50
CA TRP A 339 -16.57 -28.21 -30.57
C TRP A 339 -16.79 -26.69 -30.66
N LEU A 340 -16.40 -25.93 -29.64
CA LEU A 340 -16.66 -24.50 -29.53
C LEU A 340 -15.49 -23.70 -30.10
N ASP A 341 -15.75 -22.89 -31.13
CA ASP A 341 -14.82 -21.84 -31.54
C ASP A 341 -14.86 -20.70 -30.51
N PHE A 342 -13.91 -20.73 -29.59
CA PHE A 342 -13.80 -19.79 -28.49
C PHE A 342 -12.56 -18.93 -28.60
N ASN A 343 -12.73 -17.63 -28.39
CA ASN A 343 -11.63 -16.70 -28.25
C ASN A 343 -11.85 -15.73 -27.09
N ILE A 344 -10.75 -15.19 -26.58
CA ILE A 344 -10.76 -14.08 -25.63
C ILE A 344 -9.77 -13.02 -26.09
N ARG A 345 -10.18 -11.76 -26.03
CA ARG A 345 -9.37 -10.59 -26.42
C ARG A 345 -9.53 -9.49 -25.37
N HIS A 346 -8.44 -8.77 -25.14
CA HIS A 346 -8.40 -7.65 -24.22
C HIS A 346 -7.52 -6.52 -24.76
N CYS A 347 -7.75 -5.29 -24.28
CA CYS A 347 -6.96 -4.13 -24.69
C CYS A 347 -5.68 -3.96 -23.87
N GLU A 348 -5.74 -4.20 -22.57
CA GLU A 348 -4.62 -3.97 -21.65
C GLU A 348 -4.27 -5.26 -20.90
N THR A 349 -2.99 -5.66 -20.95
CA THR A 349 -2.48 -6.74 -20.10
C THR A 349 -1.90 -6.15 -18.84
N LEU A 350 -2.40 -6.57 -17.68
CA LEU A 350 -1.94 -6.11 -16.39
C LEU A 350 -0.69 -6.88 -15.96
N ASP A 351 0.39 -6.14 -15.79
CA ASP A 351 1.70 -6.62 -15.30
C ASP A 351 1.93 -6.25 -13.81
N ALA A 352 3.13 -6.56 -13.31
CA ALA A 352 3.50 -6.43 -11.90
C ALA A 352 3.23 -5.05 -11.28
N LYS A 353 3.33 -3.96 -12.05
CA LYS A 353 3.13 -2.59 -11.51
C LYS A 353 1.70 -2.34 -11.05
N HIS A 354 0.74 -3.15 -11.53
CA HIS A 354 -0.67 -3.07 -11.18
C HIS A 354 -1.03 -3.86 -9.92
N PHE A 355 -0.07 -4.51 -9.27
CA PHE A 355 -0.29 -5.31 -8.07
C PHE A 355 0.57 -4.77 -6.95
N ALA A 356 -0.06 -4.22 -5.90
CA ALA A 356 0.61 -3.47 -4.86
C ALA A 356 1.79 -4.21 -4.24
N PHE A 357 1.71 -5.54 -4.12
CA PHE A 357 2.70 -6.34 -3.40
C PHE A 357 3.42 -7.37 -4.27
N ASP A 358 3.36 -7.24 -5.60
CA ASP A 358 4.24 -8.01 -6.48
C ASP A 358 5.70 -7.56 -6.26
N GLU A 359 6.63 -8.53 -6.31
CA GLU A 359 8.03 -8.25 -6.00
C GLU A 359 8.73 -7.38 -7.04
N ARG A 360 8.20 -7.35 -8.25
CA ARG A 360 8.69 -6.53 -9.36
C ARG A 360 8.05 -5.14 -9.37
N ASN A 361 7.17 -4.85 -8.40
CA ASN A 361 6.54 -3.54 -8.31
C ASN A 361 7.45 -2.53 -7.59
N GLU A 362 7.74 -1.41 -8.25
CA GLU A 362 8.72 -0.40 -7.82
C GLU A 362 8.13 0.68 -6.89
N ILE A 363 6.88 0.51 -6.44
CA ILE A 363 6.20 1.45 -5.51
C ILE A 363 6.97 1.58 -4.18
N TRP A 364 7.61 0.49 -3.75
CA TRP A 364 8.30 0.41 -2.46
C TRP A 364 9.80 0.55 -2.66
N ALA A 365 10.44 1.31 -1.78
CA ALA A 365 11.88 1.53 -1.81
C ALA A 365 12.66 0.25 -1.47
N ASN A 366 12.08 -0.63 -0.66
CA ASN A 366 12.69 -1.89 -0.27
C ASN A 366 11.64 -2.90 0.26
N GLN A 367 12.10 -4.13 0.50
CA GLN A 367 11.30 -5.23 1.01
C GLN A 367 10.61 -4.91 2.35
N ILE A 368 11.30 -4.23 3.26
CA ILE A 368 10.76 -3.90 4.59
C ILE A 368 9.56 -2.95 4.46
N GLU A 369 9.67 -1.94 3.60
CA GLU A 369 8.58 -1.02 3.31
C GLU A 369 7.39 -1.75 2.66
N ARG A 370 7.65 -2.64 1.70
CA ARG A 370 6.61 -3.48 1.07
C ARG A 370 5.87 -4.33 2.09
N ASP A 371 6.59 -5.00 2.99
CA ASP A 371 6.00 -5.88 3.99
C ASP A 371 5.19 -5.10 5.03
N ARG A 372 5.68 -3.91 5.43
CA ARG A 372 4.92 -2.98 6.28
C ARG A 372 3.63 -2.53 5.60
N ALA A 373 3.69 -2.11 4.33
CA ALA A 373 2.51 -1.70 3.58
C ALA A 373 1.51 -2.84 3.40
N LYS A 374 2.00 -4.05 3.15
CA LYS A 374 1.18 -5.27 3.04
C LYS A 374 0.50 -5.61 4.36
N SER A 375 1.21 -5.52 5.48
CA SER A 375 0.62 -5.71 6.81
C SER A 375 -0.47 -4.69 7.06
N LEU A 376 -0.17 -3.40 6.89
CA LEU A 376 -1.14 -2.31 7.07
C LEU A 376 -2.41 -2.54 6.24
N CYS A 377 -2.26 -2.82 4.94
CA CYS A 377 -3.42 -3.06 4.06
C CYS A 377 -4.19 -4.32 4.45
N ARG A 378 -3.51 -5.36 4.94
CA ARG A 378 -4.16 -6.58 5.42
C ARG A 378 -4.92 -6.30 6.71
N ASP A 379 -4.33 -5.60 7.66
CA ASP A 379 -4.93 -5.31 8.97
C ASP A 379 -6.19 -4.45 8.80
N LEU A 380 -6.12 -3.40 7.98
CA LEU A 380 -7.29 -2.63 7.56
C LEU A 380 -8.30 -3.50 6.80
N GLY A 381 -7.79 -4.30 5.86
CA GLY A 381 -8.57 -5.16 4.99
C GLY A 381 -9.35 -6.24 5.74
N VAL A 382 -8.84 -6.80 6.84
CA VAL A 382 -9.52 -7.83 7.63
C VAL A 382 -10.84 -7.31 8.19
N GLY A 383 -10.90 -6.06 8.65
CA GLY A 383 -12.15 -5.48 9.15
C GLY A 383 -13.12 -5.00 8.06
N ILE A 384 -12.66 -4.94 6.81
CA ILE A 384 -13.46 -4.53 5.64
C ILE A 384 -13.99 -5.75 4.89
N TYR A 385 -13.10 -6.68 4.55
CA TYR A 385 -13.37 -7.87 3.77
C TYR A 385 -12.55 -9.07 4.29
N PRO A 386 -13.01 -9.72 5.39
CA PRO A 386 -12.22 -10.70 6.14
C PRO A 386 -11.68 -11.87 5.32
N ASP A 387 -12.47 -12.38 4.38
CA ASP A 387 -12.10 -13.54 3.57
C ASP A 387 -11.03 -13.22 2.52
N ASN A 388 -10.90 -11.95 2.13
CA ASN A 388 -10.01 -11.49 1.07
C ASN A 388 -9.49 -10.08 1.41
N PRO A 389 -8.68 -9.93 2.46
CA PRO A 389 -8.28 -8.62 2.99
C PRO A 389 -7.39 -7.83 2.02
N LEU A 390 -6.76 -8.52 1.06
CA LEU A 390 -5.97 -7.91 -0.01
C LEU A 390 -6.67 -7.98 -1.38
N GLY A 391 -7.98 -8.23 -1.39
CA GLY A 391 -8.76 -8.41 -2.62
C GLY A 391 -8.81 -9.88 -3.04
N PHE A 392 -9.76 -10.20 -3.92
CA PHE A 392 -10.03 -11.59 -4.32
C PHE A 392 -8.78 -12.28 -4.87
N GLY A 393 -8.43 -13.44 -4.29
CA GLY A 393 -7.22 -14.18 -4.65
C GLY A 393 -5.92 -13.51 -4.17
N ASP A 394 -6.00 -12.64 -3.16
CA ASP A 394 -4.88 -11.90 -2.56
C ASP A 394 -4.01 -11.13 -3.57
N GLN A 395 -4.60 -10.69 -4.68
CA GLN A 395 -3.86 -10.05 -5.76
C GLN A 395 -3.37 -8.64 -5.40
N GLY A 396 -4.04 -7.94 -4.50
CA GLY A 396 -3.69 -6.56 -4.15
C GLY A 396 -3.69 -5.63 -5.36
N MET A 397 -4.65 -5.82 -6.27
CA MET A 397 -4.66 -5.12 -7.55
C MET A 397 -4.93 -3.62 -7.35
N LEU A 398 -4.30 -2.80 -8.20
CA LEU A 398 -4.35 -1.35 -8.17
C LEU A 398 -5.09 -0.83 -9.40
N VAL A 399 -6.36 -1.23 -9.54
CA VAL A 399 -7.22 -0.86 -10.67
C VAL A 399 -8.54 -0.28 -10.18
N ALA A 400 -8.98 0.80 -10.84
CA ALA A 400 -10.31 1.38 -10.67
C ALA A 400 -10.94 1.70 -12.04
N PHE A 401 -12.24 1.48 -12.19
CA PHE A 401 -13.03 1.89 -13.36
C PHE A 401 -13.95 3.06 -12.99
N PRO A 402 -14.47 3.83 -13.97
CA PRO A 402 -15.30 5.01 -13.69
C PRO A 402 -16.55 4.70 -12.86
N THR A 403 -17.10 3.49 -12.95
CA THR A 403 -18.38 3.14 -12.31
C THR A 403 -18.26 2.14 -11.17
N THR A 404 -17.11 1.47 -11.03
CA THR A 404 -16.89 0.40 -10.05
C THR A 404 -15.40 0.13 -9.85
N CYS A 405 -15.04 -0.55 -8.76
CA CYS A 405 -13.73 -1.16 -8.59
C CYS A 405 -13.84 -2.69 -8.64
N PRO A 406 -12.89 -3.39 -9.29
CA PRO A 406 -12.85 -4.85 -9.26
C PRO A 406 -12.69 -5.41 -7.85
N ASN A 407 -13.27 -6.59 -7.59
CA ASN A 407 -13.11 -7.31 -6.30
C ASN A 407 -11.66 -7.70 -5.99
N ASN A 408 -10.82 -7.78 -7.02
CA ASN A 408 -9.42 -8.14 -6.93
C ASN A 408 -8.56 -6.95 -6.50
N SER A 409 -9.11 -5.73 -6.57
CA SER A 409 -8.45 -4.55 -6.06
C SER A 409 -8.45 -4.52 -4.54
N LEU A 410 -7.54 -3.74 -3.95
CA LEU A 410 -7.45 -3.61 -2.50
C LEU A 410 -8.79 -3.14 -1.89
N PRO A 411 -9.38 -3.86 -0.91
CA PRO A 411 -10.68 -3.52 -0.33
C PRO A 411 -10.74 -2.11 0.27
N ILE A 412 -9.63 -1.62 0.84
CA ILE A 412 -9.49 -0.27 1.39
C ILE A 412 -9.80 0.84 0.37
N LEU A 413 -9.71 0.53 -0.94
CA LEU A 413 -10.03 1.47 -2.00
C LEU A 413 -11.53 1.61 -2.21
N HIS A 414 -12.32 0.56 -1.98
CA HIS A 414 -13.65 0.46 -2.58
C HIS A 414 -14.78 -0.06 -1.68
N SER A 415 -14.48 -0.55 -0.48
CA SER A 415 -15.45 -1.14 0.44
C SER A 415 -15.40 -0.44 1.78
N ALA A 416 -16.58 -0.12 2.33
CA ALA A 416 -16.71 0.41 3.69
C ALA A 416 -16.65 -0.69 4.76
N GLY A 417 -16.75 -1.96 4.35
CA GLY A 417 -16.90 -3.06 5.27
C GLY A 417 -18.28 -3.10 5.93
N ARG A 418 -18.51 -4.12 6.76
CA ARG A 418 -19.77 -4.26 7.53
C ARG A 418 -19.62 -3.85 9.00
N GLN A 419 -18.39 -3.85 9.52
CA GLN A 419 -18.11 -3.68 10.95
C GLN A 419 -17.16 -2.51 11.24
N ASN A 420 -16.46 -1.98 10.23
CA ASN A 420 -15.54 -0.86 10.37
C ASN A 420 -16.15 0.44 9.85
N ASN A 421 -15.77 1.58 10.45
CA ASN A 421 -16.11 2.93 9.97
C ASN A 421 -15.23 3.37 8.78
N TRP A 422 -14.61 2.43 8.06
CA TRP A 422 -13.74 2.78 6.95
C TRP A 422 -14.55 3.39 5.82
N LYS A 423 -14.10 4.54 5.31
CA LYS A 423 -14.73 5.26 4.21
C LYS A 423 -13.85 5.08 2.98
N PRO A 424 -14.24 4.25 2.01
CA PRO A 424 -13.44 4.03 0.80
C PRO A 424 -13.51 5.24 -0.12
N LEU A 425 -12.45 5.46 -0.90
CA LEU A 425 -12.39 6.55 -1.87
C LEU A 425 -13.22 6.26 -3.14
N PHE A 426 -13.27 4.99 -3.54
CA PHE A 426 -13.95 4.50 -4.74
C PHE A 426 -15.08 3.53 -4.36
N GLU A 427 -16.01 3.98 -3.53
CA GLU A 427 -17.10 3.15 -3.02
C GLU A 427 -17.91 2.50 -4.15
N ARG A 428 -18.14 1.19 -4.03
CA ARG A 428 -18.96 0.43 -4.97
C ARG A 428 -20.43 0.55 -4.63
N VAL A 429 -21.28 0.48 -5.66
CA VAL A 429 -22.71 0.32 -5.46
C VAL A 429 -22.95 -1.10 -4.95
N THR A 430 -23.38 -1.22 -3.70
CA THR A 430 -23.95 -2.47 -3.19
C THR A 430 -25.42 -2.48 -3.57
N ASN A 431 -25.79 -3.41 -4.46
CA ASN A 431 -27.20 -3.70 -4.76
C ASN A 431 -27.88 -4.40 -3.58
#